data_AF-A0A956KMF1-F1
#
_entry.id   AF-A0A956KMF1-F1
#
_cell.length_a   1.000
_cell.length_b   1.000
_cell.length_c   1.000
_cell.angle_alpha   90.00
_cell.angle_beta   90.00
_cell.angle_gamma   90.00
#
_symmetry.space_group_name_H-M   'P 1'
#
loop_
_entity.id
_entity.type
_entity.pdbx_description
1 polymer ?
#
loop_
_entity_poly.entity_id
_entity_poly.type
_entity_poly.pdbx_seq_one_letter_code
_entity_poly.pdbx_strand_id
1 'polypeptide(L)'
;MSSPRRPSLRELLAAVAPQKLDEATRDPRRIAEVLHDGDGSEAPLLVRVFSAIGTWIGAAMIAMIFAAMEIYEVVPVALTLAIGLFAGAVLLSRRPQRSLAMTQLVWAMALGAHGLVAGAFSELDVSAATMALTWVLLNVATMFLVQVPSFALASAVCVVGFSTWLVAELDLPYYSLWVTLPFAAVATVAWIYETPIAARLGRSWSALAYGLPIGVVGPMTLVSVNTGDGDSLIAPGPAAPIATAAMLALIGWVLLRARSEQSEALESRAYALGVMAVLAVLAARHVPGLSLALLWLLLAHLRRSPELQTIAGIQLAGFLFFFYYQLETTLLLKSLWVVSTGAVLLLGAWLGRARSKKDGESEGATRRSRWLPALALVLLSVGLVAGATWQKERVLATGKTVLLPLAPVDPRSLMQGDYMSLRYALEQEIRAGTEAVPTDMDMGMDLFFSVELPDIPRHGHLVIRLDADGVGHYARLDDGSALAADELRLEYRLRQDWGGFLRIGGESFFFEEGTADLYEGARYGELVVADDGEAVLVGLRDEQREILGRRMH
;
A
#
# COMPACT_ATOMS: atom_id res chain seq x y z
N MET A 1 -26.03 34.04 -37.59
CA MET A 1 -25.71 32.78 -36.90
C MET A 1 -26.24 32.89 -35.48
N SER A 2 -27.37 32.23 -35.21
CA SER A 2 -28.01 32.23 -33.89
C SER A 2 -27.32 31.21 -32.97
N SER A 3 -26.86 31.65 -31.81
CA SER A 3 -26.35 30.80 -30.72
C SER A 3 -27.28 29.61 -30.47
N PRO A 4 -26.78 28.37 -30.32
CA PRO A 4 -27.62 27.26 -29.90
C PRO A 4 -28.22 27.57 -28.53
N ARG A 5 -29.55 27.47 -28.43
CA ARG A 5 -30.30 27.69 -27.19
C ARG A 5 -29.94 26.56 -26.23
N ARG A 6 -29.48 26.89 -25.01
CA ARG A 6 -29.31 25.88 -23.96
C ARG A 6 -30.69 25.29 -23.64
N PRO A 7 -30.87 23.96 -23.68
CA PRO A 7 -32.16 23.35 -23.38
C PRO A 7 -32.58 23.71 -21.95
N SER A 8 -33.85 24.04 -21.78
CA SER A 8 -34.43 24.34 -20.47
C SER A 8 -34.47 23.09 -19.59
N LEU A 9 -34.43 23.26 -18.27
CA LEU A 9 -34.55 22.15 -17.31
C LEU A 9 -35.82 21.32 -17.56
N ARG A 10 -36.91 21.95 -18.01
CA ARG A 10 -38.14 21.28 -18.42
C ARG A 10 -37.96 20.40 -19.66
N GLU A 11 -37.24 20.86 -20.68
CA GLU A 11 -36.94 20.07 -21.89
C GLU A 11 -36.01 18.90 -21.57
N LEU A 12 -35.03 19.10 -20.67
CA LEU A 12 -34.16 18.03 -20.17
C LEU A 12 -34.95 16.99 -19.35
N LEU A 13 -35.84 17.43 -18.47
CA LEU A 13 -36.69 16.53 -17.67
C LEU A 13 -37.77 15.85 -18.51
N ALA A 14 -38.24 16.46 -19.59
CA ALA A 14 -39.18 15.83 -20.54
C ALA A 14 -38.50 14.79 -21.44
N ALA A 15 -37.19 14.95 -21.71
CA ALA A 15 -36.40 13.95 -22.42
C ALA A 15 -36.13 12.69 -21.57
N VAL A 16 -36.18 12.81 -20.24
CA VAL A 16 -36.15 11.67 -19.31
C VAL A 16 -37.58 11.15 -19.14
N ALA A 17 -37.86 9.91 -19.55
CA ALA A 17 -39.18 9.33 -19.36
C ALA A 17 -39.60 9.42 -17.88
N PRO A 18 -40.73 10.08 -17.52
CA PRO A 18 -41.12 10.28 -16.12
C PRO A 18 -41.37 8.96 -15.35
N GLN A 19 -41.62 7.87 -16.07
CA GLN A 19 -41.71 6.51 -15.52
C GLN A 19 -40.35 5.93 -15.08
N LYS A 20 -39.23 6.51 -15.56
CA LYS A 20 -37.86 6.14 -15.17
C LYS A 20 -37.31 7.02 -14.03
N LEU A 21 -38.01 8.08 -13.63
CA LEU A 21 -37.65 8.87 -12.46
C LEU A 21 -38.12 8.11 -11.21
N ASP A 22 -37.14 7.63 -10.45
CA ASP A 22 -37.35 6.87 -9.22
C ASP A 22 -38.11 7.72 -8.19
N GLU A 23 -38.96 7.11 -7.37
CA GLU A 23 -39.83 7.86 -6.44
C GLU A 23 -39.04 8.77 -5.47
N ALA A 24 -37.80 8.38 -5.16
CA ALA A 24 -36.84 9.15 -4.37
C ALA A 24 -36.43 10.48 -5.05
N THR A 25 -36.38 10.56 -6.38
CA THR A 25 -36.02 11.79 -7.13
C THR A 25 -37.08 12.90 -7.07
N ARG A 26 -38.23 12.67 -6.40
CA ARG A 26 -39.29 13.66 -6.23
C ARG A 26 -38.93 14.81 -5.28
N ASP A 27 -37.89 14.67 -4.45
CA ASP A 27 -37.32 15.75 -3.62
C ASP A 27 -35.82 15.95 -3.91
N PRO A 28 -35.48 16.56 -5.05
CA PRO A 28 -34.09 16.71 -5.49
C PRO A 28 -33.27 17.65 -4.60
N ARG A 29 -33.91 18.55 -3.85
CA ARG A 29 -33.22 19.46 -2.92
C ARG A 29 -32.69 18.70 -1.71
N ARG A 30 -33.52 17.87 -1.09
CA ARG A 30 -33.11 17.01 0.04
C ARG A 30 -32.02 16.02 -0.35
N ILE A 31 -32.07 15.46 -1.57
CA ILE A 31 -31.01 14.59 -2.09
C ILE A 31 -29.71 15.37 -2.33
N ALA A 32 -29.80 16.56 -2.93
CA ALA A 32 -28.63 17.41 -3.14
C ALA A 32 -27.99 17.81 -1.80
N GLU A 33 -28.78 18.11 -0.78
CA GLU A 33 -28.27 18.37 0.58
C GLU A 33 -27.54 17.16 1.14
N VAL A 34 -28.06 15.94 1.02
CA VAL A 34 -27.40 14.73 1.53
C VAL A 34 -26.10 14.40 0.77
N LEU A 35 -26.09 14.58 -0.56
CA LEU A 35 -24.95 14.22 -1.42
C LEU A 35 -23.89 15.33 -1.52
N HIS A 36 -24.26 16.59 -1.30
CA HIS A 36 -23.38 17.75 -1.47
C HIS A 36 -23.13 18.57 -0.18
N ASP A 37 -23.73 18.24 0.97
CA ASP A 37 -23.23 18.74 2.27
C ASP A 37 -21.84 18.15 2.53
N GLY A 38 -20.82 18.81 2.02
CA GLY A 38 -19.64 19.01 2.84
C GLY A 38 -20.13 19.72 4.10
N ASP A 39 -19.91 19.13 5.28
CA ASP A 39 -20.13 19.79 6.57
C ASP A 39 -19.92 21.30 6.41
N GLY A 40 -20.93 22.09 6.72
CA GLY A 40 -20.96 23.56 6.62
C GLY A 40 -19.96 24.27 7.53
N SER A 41 -18.73 23.79 7.61
CA SER A 41 -17.57 24.57 7.97
C SER A 41 -16.96 25.10 6.67
N GLU A 42 -16.96 26.41 6.48
CA GLU A 42 -16.06 27.11 5.54
C GLU A 42 -14.57 26.91 5.91
N ALA A 43 -14.26 25.96 6.80
CA ALA A 43 -12.95 25.73 7.36
C ALA A 43 -12.02 25.09 6.30
N PRO A 44 -10.82 25.64 6.11
CA PRO A 44 -9.79 25.04 5.27
C PRO A 44 -9.52 23.57 5.64
N LEU A 45 -9.14 22.74 4.66
CA LEU A 45 -8.83 21.32 4.83
C LEU A 45 -7.91 21.05 6.04
N LEU A 46 -6.90 21.90 6.23
CA LEU A 46 -5.95 21.84 7.33
C LEU A 46 -6.64 21.91 8.70
N VAL A 47 -7.61 22.81 8.86
CA VAL A 47 -8.38 22.97 10.11
C VAL A 47 -9.22 21.72 10.37
N ARG A 48 -9.80 21.13 9.32
CA ARG A 48 -10.56 19.87 9.45
C ARG A 48 -9.66 18.71 9.89
N VAL A 49 -8.48 18.57 9.28
CA VAL A 49 -7.50 17.54 9.66
C VAL A 49 -7.01 17.73 11.11
N PHE A 50 -6.59 18.93 11.50
CA PHE A 50 -6.19 19.19 12.89
C PHE A 50 -7.33 19.00 13.87
N SER A 51 -8.56 19.37 13.50
CA SER A 51 -9.73 19.14 14.35
C SER A 51 -10.00 17.65 14.55
N ALA A 52 -9.81 16.82 13.53
CA ALA A 52 -9.94 15.36 13.63
C ALA A 52 -8.88 14.78 14.57
N ILE A 53 -7.61 15.21 14.45
CA ILE A 53 -6.53 14.80 15.36
C ILE A 53 -6.84 15.22 16.81
N GLY A 54 -7.23 16.48 17.02
CA GLY A 54 -7.59 16.98 18.35
C GLY A 54 -8.76 16.22 18.98
N THR A 55 -9.66 15.69 18.15
CA THR A 55 -10.78 14.87 18.60
C THR A 55 -10.32 13.51 19.14
N TRP A 56 -9.39 12.84 18.46
CA TRP A 56 -8.79 11.59 18.94
C TRP A 56 -8.01 11.80 20.23
N ILE A 57 -7.25 12.89 20.33
CA ILE A 57 -6.51 13.24 21.56
C ILE A 57 -7.49 13.51 22.72
N GLY A 58 -8.55 14.28 22.48
CA GLY A 58 -9.56 14.58 23.51
C GLY A 58 -10.30 13.31 23.98
N ALA A 59 -10.62 12.41 23.06
CA ALA A 59 -11.20 11.11 23.40
C ALA A 59 -10.24 10.24 24.21
N ALA A 60 -8.95 10.20 23.83
CA ALA A 60 -7.91 9.49 24.58
C ALA A 60 -7.73 10.07 26.00
N MET A 61 -7.78 11.39 26.15
CA MET A 61 -7.71 12.05 27.47
C MET A 61 -8.91 11.68 28.35
N ILE A 62 -10.13 11.67 27.80
CA ILE A 62 -11.33 11.27 28.56
C ILE A 62 -11.27 9.79 28.93
N ALA A 63 -10.86 8.92 28.01
CA ALA A 63 -10.64 7.51 28.30
C ALA A 63 -9.58 7.33 29.41
N MET A 64 -8.50 8.10 29.36
CA MET A 64 -7.46 8.12 30.40
C MET A 64 -8.01 8.60 31.74
N ILE A 65 -8.90 9.60 31.80
CA ILE A 65 -9.54 10.03 33.04
C ILE A 65 -10.40 8.91 33.62
N PHE A 66 -11.20 8.23 32.80
CA PHE A 66 -12.01 7.11 33.28
C PHE A 66 -11.17 5.92 33.74
N ALA A 67 -10.06 5.66 33.05
CA ALA A 67 -9.08 4.66 33.47
C ALA A 67 -8.41 5.06 34.80
N ALA A 68 -7.96 6.30 34.94
CA ALA A 68 -7.31 6.79 36.16
C ALA A 68 -8.25 6.83 37.38
N MET A 69 -9.55 6.96 37.14
CA MET A 69 -10.59 6.89 38.18
C MET A 69 -11.03 5.45 38.49
N GLU A 70 -10.45 4.45 37.82
CA GLU A 70 -10.79 3.02 37.97
C GLU A 70 -12.29 2.75 37.82
N ILE A 71 -13.00 3.60 37.06
CA ILE A 71 -14.46 3.52 36.90
C ILE A 71 -14.85 2.20 36.23
N TYR A 72 -13.96 1.66 35.40
CA TYR A 72 -14.16 0.39 34.71
C TYR A 72 -14.22 -0.82 35.66
N GLU A 73 -13.60 -0.75 36.84
CA GLU A 73 -13.64 -1.82 37.86
C GLU A 73 -15.04 -2.00 38.44
N VAL A 74 -15.83 -0.92 38.49
CA VAL A 74 -17.23 -0.95 38.92
C VAL A 74 -18.12 -1.14 37.70
N VAL A 75 -18.15 -2.37 37.17
CA VAL A 75 -18.84 -2.73 35.91
C VAL A 75 -20.26 -2.12 35.76
N PRO A 76 -21.17 -2.18 36.75
CA PRO A 76 -22.51 -1.60 36.59
C PRO A 76 -22.49 -0.07 36.40
N VAL A 77 -21.55 0.62 37.05
CA VAL A 77 -21.38 2.08 36.94
C VAL A 77 -20.78 2.42 35.57
N ALA A 78 -19.74 1.71 35.15
CA ALA A 78 -19.11 1.89 33.84
C ALA A 78 -20.12 1.73 32.70
N LEU A 79 -20.93 0.65 32.72
CA LEU A 79 -21.94 0.40 31.69
C LEU A 79 -23.07 1.44 31.71
N THR A 80 -23.52 1.88 32.89
CA THR A 80 -24.55 2.93 33.00
C THR A 80 -24.05 4.27 32.45
N LEU A 81 -22.81 4.64 32.77
CA LEU A 81 -22.16 5.84 32.24
C LEU A 81 -21.94 5.74 30.73
N ALA A 82 -21.53 4.57 30.23
CA ALA A 82 -21.37 4.33 28.79
C ALA A 82 -22.69 4.54 28.04
N ILE A 83 -23.79 3.98 28.54
CA ILE A 83 -25.13 4.17 27.95
C ILE A 83 -25.52 5.65 27.99
N GLY A 84 -25.28 6.35 29.10
CA GLY A 84 -25.58 7.78 29.24
C GLY A 84 -24.79 8.65 28.26
N LEU A 85 -23.48 8.40 28.14
CA LEU A 85 -22.61 9.11 27.20
C LEU A 85 -22.99 8.83 25.75
N PHE A 86 -23.27 7.58 25.39
CA PHE A 86 -23.69 7.20 24.05
C PHE A 86 -25.05 7.81 23.68
N ALA A 87 -26.03 7.76 24.59
CA ALA A 87 -27.32 8.41 24.40
C ALA A 87 -27.15 9.93 24.24
N GLY A 88 -26.33 10.57 25.08
CA GLY A 88 -26.01 11.98 24.96
C GLY A 88 -25.37 12.34 23.60
N ALA A 89 -24.43 11.52 23.12
CA ALA A 89 -23.83 11.68 21.80
C ALA A 89 -24.88 11.58 20.68
N VAL A 90 -25.79 10.61 20.74
CA VAL A 90 -26.90 10.47 19.80
C VAL A 90 -27.82 11.69 19.82
N LEU A 91 -28.27 12.14 21.00
CA LEU A 91 -29.16 13.30 21.11
C LEU A 91 -28.49 14.59 20.59
N LEU A 92 -27.24 14.84 20.93
CA LEU A 92 -26.50 16.02 20.47
C LEU A 92 -26.21 15.96 18.96
N SER A 93 -25.98 14.77 18.40
CA SER A 93 -25.74 14.60 16.97
C SER A 93 -26.95 14.94 16.10
N ARG A 94 -28.18 14.88 16.63
CA ARG A 94 -29.41 15.20 15.87
C ARG A 94 -29.62 16.70 15.65
N ARG A 95 -28.79 17.57 16.23
CA ARG A 95 -28.92 19.03 16.06
C ARG A 95 -28.48 19.46 14.66
N PRO A 96 -29.27 20.28 13.93
CA PRO A 96 -29.03 20.62 12.52
C PRO A 96 -27.86 21.59 12.30
N GLN A 97 -27.58 22.49 13.24
CA GLN A 97 -26.42 23.40 13.20
C GLN A 97 -25.50 23.09 14.37
N ARG A 98 -24.30 22.57 14.08
CA ARG A 98 -23.30 22.18 15.08
C ARG A 98 -22.02 22.99 14.87
N SER A 99 -21.53 23.61 15.93
CA SER A 99 -20.18 24.15 15.93
C SER A 99 -19.16 23.01 15.92
N LEU A 100 -17.92 23.31 15.50
CA LEU A 100 -16.83 22.34 15.53
C LEU A 100 -16.64 21.72 16.93
N ALA A 101 -16.71 22.56 17.98
CA ALA A 101 -16.63 22.11 19.36
C ALA A 101 -17.75 21.13 19.75
N MET A 102 -18.98 21.34 19.24
CA MET A 102 -20.08 20.42 19.47
C MET A 102 -19.84 19.07 18.78
N THR A 103 -19.28 19.08 17.57
CA THR A 103 -18.89 17.83 16.88
C THR A 103 -17.80 17.09 17.65
N GLN A 104 -16.79 17.80 18.17
CA GLN A 104 -15.74 17.22 19.00
C GLN A 104 -16.28 16.62 20.30
N LEU A 105 -17.24 17.29 20.94
CA LEU A 105 -17.91 16.76 22.15
C LEU A 105 -18.68 15.47 21.85
N VAL A 106 -19.42 15.41 20.73
CA VAL A 106 -20.15 14.20 20.32
C VAL A 106 -19.18 13.02 20.13
N TRP A 107 -18.04 13.26 19.48
CA TRP A 107 -17.00 12.25 19.33
C TRP A 107 -16.42 11.80 20.67
N ALA A 108 -16.07 12.74 21.54
CA ALA A 108 -15.55 12.48 22.87
C ALA A 108 -16.52 11.64 23.72
N MET A 109 -17.81 11.99 23.71
CA MET A 109 -18.85 11.23 24.41
C MET A 109 -19.01 9.82 23.84
N ALA A 110 -19.05 9.69 22.51
CA ALA A 110 -19.21 8.38 21.88
C ALA A 110 -17.97 7.48 22.11
N LEU A 111 -16.76 7.99 21.89
CA LEU A 111 -15.53 7.23 22.15
C LEU A 111 -15.32 6.94 23.64
N GLY A 112 -15.69 7.87 24.53
CA GLY A 112 -15.71 7.63 25.97
C GLY A 112 -16.67 6.50 26.36
N ALA A 113 -17.85 6.44 25.74
CA ALA A 113 -18.77 5.31 25.91
C ALA A 113 -18.17 3.98 25.42
N HIS A 114 -17.50 3.99 24.25
CA HIS A 114 -16.80 2.81 23.74
C HIS A 114 -15.70 2.36 24.71
N GLY A 115 -14.87 3.29 25.20
CA GLY A 115 -13.80 2.98 26.16
C GLY A 115 -14.31 2.43 27.49
N LEU A 116 -15.43 2.94 28.01
CA LEU A 116 -16.06 2.39 29.22
C LEU A 116 -16.62 0.99 29.00
N VAL A 117 -17.21 0.70 27.83
CA VAL A 117 -17.61 -0.68 27.47
C VAL A 117 -16.39 -1.58 27.37
N ALA A 118 -15.29 -1.10 26.78
CA ALA A 118 -14.03 -1.84 26.68
C ALA A 118 -13.50 -2.25 28.07
N GLY A 119 -13.38 -1.27 28.98
CA GLY A 119 -12.89 -1.52 30.34
C GLY A 119 -13.85 -2.38 31.16
N ALA A 120 -15.16 -2.18 31.04
CA ALA A 120 -16.12 -3.06 31.71
C ALA A 120 -16.02 -4.51 31.21
N PHE A 121 -15.73 -4.71 29.93
CA PHE A 121 -15.55 -6.03 29.33
C PHE A 121 -14.21 -6.68 29.69
N SER A 122 -13.18 -5.92 30.09
CA SER A 122 -11.93 -6.52 30.58
C SER A 122 -12.06 -7.10 31.99
N GLU A 123 -13.00 -6.58 32.78
CA GLU A 123 -13.31 -7.09 34.13
C GLU A 123 -14.32 -8.24 34.11
N LEU A 124 -15.14 -8.30 33.07
CA LEU A 124 -16.03 -9.42 32.84
C LEU A 124 -15.24 -10.52 32.12
N ASP A 125 -15.34 -11.77 32.60
CA ASP A 125 -14.73 -12.94 31.95
C ASP A 125 -15.51 -13.31 30.66
N VAL A 126 -15.45 -12.42 29.67
CA VAL A 126 -16.19 -12.50 28.40
C VAL A 126 -15.27 -13.11 27.34
N SER A 127 -15.79 -14.06 26.57
CA SER A 127 -15.02 -14.61 25.46
C SER A 127 -14.67 -13.54 24.42
N ALA A 128 -13.49 -13.67 23.79
CA ALA A 128 -13.05 -12.74 22.75
C ALA A 128 -14.05 -12.63 21.59
N ALA A 129 -14.75 -13.71 21.24
CA ALA A 129 -15.79 -13.69 20.20
C ALA A 129 -16.99 -12.82 20.62
N THR A 130 -17.41 -12.92 21.88
CA THR A 130 -18.51 -12.08 22.40
C THR A 130 -18.09 -10.61 22.44
N MET A 131 -16.85 -10.33 22.85
CA MET A 131 -16.30 -8.99 22.82
C MET A 131 -16.26 -8.43 21.39
N ALA A 132 -15.72 -9.18 20.42
CA ALA A 132 -15.66 -8.79 19.02
C ALA A 132 -17.06 -8.54 18.43
N LEU A 133 -18.04 -9.40 18.73
CA LEU A 133 -19.43 -9.22 18.31
C LEU A 133 -20.03 -7.93 18.90
N THR A 134 -19.82 -7.67 20.20
CA THR A 134 -20.27 -6.43 20.84
C THR A 134 -19.65 -5.21 20.16
N TRP A 135 -18.37 -5.25 19.79
CA TRP A 135 -17.72 -4.17 19.05
C TRP A 135 -18.28 -3.95 17.65
N VAL A 136 -18.60 -5.02 16.93
CA VAL A 136 -19.31 -4.92 15.64
C VAL A 136 -20.66 -4.24 15.84
N LEU A 137 -21.47 -4.71 16.79
CA LEU A 137 -22.81 -4.17 17.05
C LEU A 137 -22.76 -2.71 17.51
N LEU A 138 -21.82 -2.35 18.38
CA LEU A 138 -21.65 -0.99 18.88
C LEU A 138 -21.24 -0.03 17.76
N ASN A 139 -20.34 -0.44 16.86
CA ASN A 139 -19.95 0.40 15.73
C ASN A 139 -21.05 0.49 14.66
N VAL A 140 -21.83 -0.58 14.43
CA VAL A 140 -23.03 -0.52 13.56
C VAL A 140 -24.06 0.46 14.14
N ALA A 141 -24.34 0.37 15.46
CA ALA A 141 -25.23 1.30 16.14
C ALA A 141 -24.72 2.74 16.02
N THR A 142 -23.42 2.95 16.22
CA THR A 142 -22.78 4.26 16.10
C THR A 142 -22.93 4.85 14.69
N MET A 143 -22.66 4.05 13.66
CA MET A 143 -22.72 4.43 12.27
C MET A 143 -24.12 4.98 11.86
N PHE A 144 -25.19 4.44 12.43
CA PHE A 144 -26.57 4.83 12.09
C PHE A 144 -27.22 5.79 13.09
N LEU A 145 -26.88 5.71 14.38
CA LEU A 145 -27.52 6.52 15.42
C LEU A 145 -26.81 7.87 15.64
N VAL A 146 -25.48 7.91 15.49
CA VAL A 146 -24.70 9.14 15.65
C VAL A 146 -24.62 9.83 14.29
N GLN A 147 -25.42 10.88 14.09
CA GLN A 147 -25.58 11.57 12.80
C GLN A 147 -24.41 12.52 12.47
N VAL A 148 -23.17 12.04 12.64
CA VAL A 148 -21.93 12.76 12.31
C VAL A 148 -21.22 11.99 11.17
N PRO A 149 -21.12 12.55 9.96
CA PRO A 149 -20.59 11.82 8.79
C PRO A 149 -19.19 11.26 9.00
N SER A 150 -18.27 12.06 9.57
CA SER A 150 -16.90 11.64 9.82
C SER A 150 -16.80 10.48 10.82
N PHE A 151 -17.67 10.49 11.84
CA PHE A 151 -17.70 9.43 12.84
C PHE A 151 -18.34 8.16 12.29
N ALA A 152 -19.44 8.30 11.55
CA ALA A 152 -20.07 7.18 10.87
C ALA A 152 -19.10 6.50 9.89
N LEU A 153 -18.29 7.26 9.16
CA LEU A 153 -17.26 6.74 8.28
C LEU A 153 -16.17 5.99 9.06
N ALA A 154 -15.69 6.53 10.17
CA ALA A 154 -14.73 5.84 11.05
C ALA A 154 -15.32 4.54 11.62
N SER A 155 -16.58 4.58 12.10
CA SER A 155 -17.28 3.38 12.58
C SER A 155 -17.45 2.33 11.50
N ALA A 156 -17.73 2.70 10.24
CA ALA A 156 -17.80 1.74 9.14
C ALA A 156 -16.47 1.01 8.91
N VAL A 157 -15.33 1.72 9.00
CA VAL A 157 -14.00 1.10 8.95
C VAL A 157 -13.81 0.13 10.11
N CYS A 158 -14.16 0.56 11.33
CA CYS A 158 -14.07 -0.28 12.53
C CYS A 158 -14.98 -1.52 12.46
N VAL A 159 -16.19 -1.42 11.89
CA VAL A 159 -17.09 -2.58 11.69
C VAL A 159 -16.38 -3.66 10.89
N VAL A 160 -15.67 -3.31 9.83
CA VAL A 160 -14.92 -4.29 9.02
C VAL A 160 -13.77 -4.90 9.82
N GLY A 161 -13.01 -4.07 10.56
CA GLY A 161 -11.92 -4.54 11.41
C GLY A 161 -12.39 -5.50 12.52
N PHE A 162 -13.41 -5.14 13.27
CA PHE A 162 -13.96 -5.97 14.34
C PHE A 162 -14.68 -7.21 13.82
N SER A 163 -15.27 -7.15 12.62
CA SER A 163 -15.78 -8.34 11.95
C SER A 163 -14.65 -9.29 11.54
N THR A 164 -13.50 -8.75 11.11
CA THR A 164 -12.30 -9.54 10.82
C THR A 164 -11.80 -10.26 12.07
N TRP A 165 -11.73 -9.56 13.21
CA TRP A 165 -11.39 -10.16 14.49
C TRP A 165 -12.42 -11.23 14.92
N LEU A 166 -13.72 -10.95 14.84
CA LEU A 166 -14.77 -11.90 15.19
C LEU A 166 -14.64 -13.20 14.38
N VAL A 167 -14.49 -13.10 13.07
CA VAL A 167 -14.42 -14.28 12.19
C VAL A 167 -13.09 -15.03 12.40
N ALA A 168 -12.00 -14.34 12.73
CA ALA A 168 -10.74 -14.97 13.12
C ALA A 168 -10.88 -15.76 14.44
N GLU A 169 -11.58 -15.21 15.43
CA GLU A 169 -11.83 -15.87 16.72
C GLU A 169 -12.76 -17.08 16.60
N LEU A 170 -13.64 -17.08 15.59
CA LEU A 170 -14.51 -18.23 15.28
C LEU A 170 -13.79 -19.36 14.55
N ASP A 171 -12.47 -19.24 14.34
CA ASP A 171 -11.62 -20.22 13.66
C ASP A 171 -12.16 -20.62 12.27
N LEU A 172 -12.79 -19.65 11.59
CA LEU A 172 -13.39 -19.89 10.29
C LEU A 172 -12.30 -19.89 9.21
N PRO A 173 -12.23 -20.93 8.35
CA PRO A 173 -11.25 -20.98 7.30
C PRO A 173 -11.47 -19.82 6.33
N TYR A 174 -10.38 -19.18 5.90
CA TYR A 174 -10.42 -18.02 5.00
C TYR A 174 -11.21 -16.82 5.57
N TYR A 175 -11.11 -16.56 6.88
CA TYR A 175 -11.93 -15.57 7.61
C TYR A 175 -12.00 -14.19 6.93
N SER A 176 -10.90 -13.76 6.34
CA SER A 176 -10.76 -12.47 5.69
C SER A 176 -11.58 -12.36 4.40
N LEU A 177 -11.90 -13.47 3.72
CA LEU A 177 -12.85 -13.52 2.60
C LEU A 177 -14.30 -13.39 3.06
N TRP A 178 -14.66 -14.04 4.16
CA TRP A 178 -16.00 -13.98 4.77
C TRP A 178 -16.38 -12.57 5.23
N VAL A 179 -15.37 -11.75 5.52
CA VAL A 179 -15.57 -10.34 5.85
C VAL A 179 -15.55 -9.47 4.60
N THR A 180 -14.55 -9.64 3.73
CA THR A 180 -14.37 -8.71 2.61
C THR A 180 -15.50 -8.79 1.59
N LEU A 181 -15.96 -9.99 1.21
CA LEU A 181 -16.97 -10.13 0.16
C LEU A 181 -18.32 -9.51 0.53
N PRO A 182 -18.91 -9.77 1.73
CA PRO A 182 -20.17 -9.13 2.11
C PRO A 182 -20.07 -7.62 2.21
N PHE A 183 -19.00 -7.07 2.81
CA PHE A 183 -18.86 -5.62 2.91
C PHE A 183 -18.61 -4.96 1.54
N ALA A 184 -17.85 -5.60 0.65
CA ALA A 184 -17.69 -5.14 -0.71
C ALA A 184 -19.03 -5.15 -1.48
N ALA A 185 -19.86 -6.18 -1.30
CA ALA A 185 -21.19 -6.24 -1.88
C ALA A 185 -22.10 -5.12 -1.35
N VAL A 186 -22.11 -4.88 -0.03
CA VAL A 186 -22.90 -3.80 0.59
C VAL A 186 -22.47 -2.43 0.07
N ALA A 187 -21.17 -2.16 0.00
CA ALA A 187 -20.65 -0.91 -0.57
C ALA A 187 -21.01 -0.74 -2.06
N THR A 188 -20.95 -1.84 -2.82
CA THR A 188 -21.35 -1.86 -4.24
C THR A 188 -22.83 -1.54 -4.39
N VAL A 189 -23.70 -2.12 -3.56
CA VAL A 189 -25.14 -1.83 -3.51
C VAL A 189 -25.38 -0.35 -3.14
N ALA A 190 -24.64 0.18 -2.17
CA ALA A 190 -24.73 1.59 -1.74
C ALA A 190 -24.42 2.57 -2.88
N TRP A 191 -23.47 2.23 -3.75
CA TRP A 191 -23.12 3.01 -4.95
C TRP A 191 -24.07 2.79 -6.12
N ILE A 192 -24.53 1.56 -6.34
CA ILE A 192 -25.47 1.26 -7.41
C ILE A 192 -26.80 1.98 -7.15
N TYR A 193 -27.30 1.93 -5.93
CA TYR A 193 -28.57 2.53 -5.52
C TYR A 193 -28.33 3.81 -4.71
N GLU A 194 -27.38 4.64 -5.15
CA GLU A 194 -26.98 5.88 -4.49
C GLU A 194 -28.19 6.76 -4.12
N THR A 195 -29.06 7.07 -5.07
CA THR A 195 -30.20 7.97 -4.84
C THR A 195 -31.22 7.46 -3.81
N PRO A 196 -31.80 6.24 -3.92
CA PRO A 196 -32.77 5.78 -2.94
C PRO A 196 -32.14 5.47 -1.57
N ILE A 197 -30.88 5.00 -1.53
CA ILE A 197 -30.22 4.69 -0.26
C ILE A 197 -29.81 5.97 0.45
N ALA A 198 -29.24 6.95 -0.24
CA ALA A 198 -28.92 8.26 0.33
C ALA A 198 -30.19 8.97 0.82
N ALA A 199 -31.30 8.88 0.09
CA ALA A 199 -32.58 9.45 0.53
C ALA A 199 -33.10 8.82 1.84
N ARG A 200 -32.90 7.51 2.04
CA ARG A 200 -33.34 6.78 3.25
C ARG A 200 -32.40 6.97 4.43
N LEU A 201 -31.09 6.83 4.21
CA LEU A 201 -30.08 6.84 5.27
C LEU A 201 -29.54 8.25 5.58
N GLY A 202 -29.86 9.22 4.73
CA GLY A 202 -29.31 10.57 4.84
C GLY A 202 -27.78 10.55 4.86
N ARG A 203 -27.22 11.28 5.82
CA ARG A 203 -25.76 11.47 5.95
C ARG A 203 -24.98 10.17 6.20
N SER A 204 -25.61 9.14 6.78
CA SER A 204 -24.96 7.85 7.05
C SER A 204 -24.71 7.02 5.79
N TRP A 205 -25.28 7.38 4.63
CA TRP A 205 -24.94 6.72 3.36
C TRP A 205 -23.45 6.80 3.04
N SER A 206 -22.79 7.93 3.34
CA SER A 206 -21.36 8.14 3.12
C SER A 206 -20.48 7.11 3.84
N ALA A 207 -20.92 6.62 5.01
CA ALA A 207 -20.23 5.58 5.76
C ALA A 207 -20.24 4.24 5.02
N LEU A 208 -21.37 3.88 4.39
CA LEU A 208 -21.48 2.68 3.57
C LEU A 208 -20.72 2.83 2.24
N ALA A 209 -20.81 4.00 1.61
CA ALA A 209 -20.24 4.26 0.28
C ALA A 209 -18.71 4.41 0.30
N TYR A 210 -18.13 4.95 1.38
CA TYR A 210 -16.69 5.22 1.47
C TYR A 210 -16.02 4.50 2.63
N GLY A 211 -16.66 4.45 3.80
CA GLY A 211 -16.08 3.81 4.99
C GLY A 211 -15.90 2.30 4.82
N LEU A 212 -16.88 1.59 4.24
CA LEU A 212 -16.74 0.17 3.96
C LEU A 212 -15.63 -0.13 2.94
N PRO A 213 -15.53 0.55 1.77
CA PRO A 213 -14.39 0.39 0.87
C PRO A 213 -13.03 0.63 1.52
N ILE A 214 -12.91 1.60 2.43
CA ILE A 214 -11.68 1.84 3.21
C ILE A 214 -11.42 0.67 4.17
N GLY A 215 -12.44 0.21 4.88
CA GLY A 215 -12.32 -0.87 5.87
C GLY A 215 -11.87 -2.19 5.27
N VAL A 216 -12.36 -2.54 4.07
CA VAL A 216 -11.99 -3.80 3.41
C VAL A 216 -10.55 -3.83 2.88
N VAL A 217 -9.86 -2.68 2.82
CA VAL A 217 -8.49 -2.60 2.28
C VAL A 217 -7.53 -3.52 3.03
N GLY A 218 -7.54 -3.44 4.36
CA GLY A 218 -6.64 -4.19 5.22
C GLY A 218 -6.82 -5.71 5.10
N PRO A 219 -8.00 -6.24 5.44
CA PRO A 219 -8.28 -7.68 5.34
C PRO A 219 -8.01 -8.24 3.94
N MET A 220 -8.35 -7.49 2.89
CA MET A 220 -8.12 -7.92 1.51
C MET A 220 -6.65 -7.98 1.13
N THR A 221 -5.87 -7.02 1.62
CA THR A 221 -4.43 -6.99 1.36
C THR A 221 -3.76 -8.15 2.07
N LEU A 222 -4.14 -8.46 3.32
CA LEU A 222 -3.65 -9.62 4.06
C LEU A 222 -3.95 -10.95 3.34
N VAL A 223 -5.18 -11.13 2.83
CA VAL A 223 -5.59 -12.30 2.02
C VAL A 223 -4.67 -12.52 0.83
N SER A 224 -4.28 -11.43 0.17
CA SER A 224 -3.65 -11.52 -1.14
C SER A 224 -2.15 -11.79 -1.05
N VAL A 225 -1.60 -11.85 0.16
CA VAL A 225 -0.15 -11.81 0.43
C VAL A 225 0.28 -13.00 1.27
N ASN A 226 -0.60 -13.48 2.15
CA ASN A 226 -0.35 -14.69 2.89
C ASN A 226 -0.85 -15.89 2.07
N THR A 227 0.04 -16.61 1.40
CA THR A 227 -0.31 -17.82 0.64
C THR A 227 0.43 -19.07 1.12
N GLY A 228 1.22 -18.96 2.18
CA GLY A 228 2.10 -20.05 2.64
C GLY A 228 1.32 -21.20 3.26
N ASP A 229 1.96 -22.37 3.31
CA ASP A 229 1.45 -23.59 4.00
C ASP A 229 1.29 -23.42 5.53
N GLY A 230 1.60 -22.23 6.07
CA GLY A 230 1.41 -21.86 7.48
C GLY A 230 0.04 -21.23 7.73
N ASP A 231 -0.81 -21.97 8.45
CA ASP A 231 -2.17 -21.63 8.87
C ASP A 231 -3.19 -21.37 7.74
N SER A 232 -4.02 -22.40 7.49
CA SER A 232 -5.25 -22.39 6.67
C SER A 232 -6.29 -21.33 7.07
N LEU A 233 -6.05 -20.61 8.16
CA LEU A 233 -6.80 -19.46 8.63
C LEU A 233 -6.62 -18.23 7.74
N ILE A 234 -5.41 -17.98 7.23
CA ILE A 234 -5.10 -16.72 6.51
C ILE A 234 -4.87 -16.96 5.01
N ALA A 235 -4.29 -18.11 4.64
CA ALA A 235 -4.04 -18.43 3.24
C ALA A 235 -5.35 -18.72 2.49
N PRO A 236 -5.69 -18.00 1.40
CA PRO A 236 -6.98 -18.13 0.73
C PRO A 236 -7.19 -19.49 0.05
N GLY A 237 -6.13 -20.29 -0.12
CA GLY A 237 -6.18 -21.67 -0.61
C GLY A 237 -7.14 -21.89 -1.79
N PRO A 238 -7.98 -22.94 -1.79
CA PRO A 238 -9.01 -23.18 -2.80
C PRO A 238 -10.17 -22.17 -2.80
N ALA A 239 -10.27 -21.26 -1.82
CA ALA A 239 -11.33 -20.25 -1.76
C ALA A 239 -10.97 -18.96 -2.54
N ALA A 240 -9.70 -18.73 -2.86
CA ALA A 240 -9.25 -17.58 -3.67
C ALA A 240 -9.98 -17.49 -5.04
N PRO A 241 -10.12 -18.59 -5.80
CA PRO A 241 -10.90 -18.61 -7.04
C PRO A 241 -12.38 -18.25 -6.84
N ILE A 242 -12.98 -18.71 -5.73
CA ILE A 242 -14.40 -18.43 -5.40
C ILE A 242 -14.57 -16.94 -5.12
N ALA A 243 -13.69 -16.34 -4.32
CA ALA A 243 -13.73 -14.91 -4.05
C ALA A 243 -13.52 -14.06 -5.31
N THR A 244 -12.57 -14.46 -6.15
CA THR A 244 -12.31 -13.82 -7.45
C THR A 244 -13.56 -13.90 -8.35
N ALA A 245 -14.22 -15.07 -8.41
CA ALA A 245 -15.45 -15.27 -9.16
C ALA A 245 -16.63 -14.44 -8.60
N ALA A 246 -16.74 -14.30 -7.28
CA ALA A 246 -17.75 -13.46 -6.64
C ALA A 246 -17.54 -11.97 -6.95
N MET A 247 -16.29 -11.49 -6.92
CA MET A 247 -15.94 -10.12 -7.32
C MET A 247 -16.22 -9.87 -8.79
N LEU A 248 -15.93 -10.85 -9.65
CA LEU A 248 -16.32 -10.82 -11.06
C LEU A 248 -17.82 -10.69 -11.27
N ALA A 249 -18.61 -11.43 -10.50
CA ALA A 249 -20.07 -11.33 -10.55
C ALA A 249 -20.55 -9.94 -10.14
N LEU A 250 -19.95 -9.33 -9.11
CA LEU A 250 -20.23 -7.94 -8.72
C LEU A 250 -19.86 -6.95 -9.82
N ILE A 251 -18.68 -7.08 -10.44
CA ILE A 251 -18.26 -6.27 -11.59
C ILE A 251 -19.27 -6.40 -12.75
N GLY A 252 -19.64 -7.63 -13.10
CA GLY A 252 -20.64 -7.92 -14.12
C GLY A 252 -21.98 -7.27 -13.82
N TRP A 253 -22.42 -7.36 -12.56
CA TRP A 253 -23.67 -6.73 -12.11
C TRP A 253 -23.63 -5.20 -12.21
N VAL A 254 -22.52 -4.55 -11.78
CA VAL A 254 -22.29 -3.10 -11.93
C VAL A 254 -22.41 -2.68 -13.40
N LEU A 255 -21.83 -3.44 -14.32
CA LEU A 255 -21.86 -3.15 -15.76
C LEU A 255 -23.26 -3.29 -16.35
N LEU A 256 -23.98 -4.37 -16.01
CA LEU A 256 -25.36 -4.58 -16.46
C LEU A 256 -26.26 -3.45 -15.96
N ARG A 257 -26.08 -3.02 -14.71
CA ARG A 257 -26.83 -1.91 -14.14
C ARG A 257 -26.49 -0.59 -14.83
N ALA A 258 -25.21 -0.29 -15.05
CA ALA A 258 -24.77 0.90 -15.76
C ALA A 258 -25.35 0.96 -17.19
N ARG A 259 -25.44 -0.18 -17.88
CA ARG A 259 -26.09 -0.28 -19.19
C ARG A 259 -27.58 0.07 -19.12
N SER A 260 -28.28 -0.39 -18.09
CA SER A 260 -29.71 -0.11 -17.93
C SER A 260 -30.01 1.36 -17.59
N GLU A 261 -29.10 2.03 -16.87
CA GLU A 261 -29.27 3.42 -16.44
C GLU A 261 -28.94 4.44 -17.53
N GLN A 262 -28.04 4.12 -18.47
CA GLN A 262 -27.57 5.05 -19.51
C GLN A 262 -28.05 4.58 -20.89
N SER A 263 -29.16 5.13 -21.38
CA SER A 263 -29.69 4.80 -22.71
C SER A 263 -28.82 5.39 -23.83
N GLU A 264 -28.46 4.54 -24.79
CA GLU A 264 -27.80 4.81 -26.09
C GLU A 264 -26.39 5.43 -26.09
N ALA A 265 -25.95 6.18 -25.08
CA ALA A 265 -24.66 6.89 -25.13
C ALA A 265 -23.42 6.05 -24.75
N LEU A 266 -23.57 4.82 -24.23
CA LEU A 266 -22.47 4.01 -23.66
C LEU A 266 -22.26 2.63 -24.28
N GLU A 267 -23.02 2.26 -25.30
CA GLU A 267 -23.16 0.85 -25.70
C GLU A 267 -21.88 0.18 -26.21
N SER A 268 -20.86 0.92 -26.64
CA SER A 268 -19.62 0.30 -27.17
C SER A 268 -18.38 0.38 -26.27
N ARG A 269 -18.34 1.32 -25.30
CA ARG A 269 -17.12 1.58 -24.50
C ARG A 269 -17.14 0.92 -23.13
N ALA A 270 -18.24 1.05 -22.39
CA ALA A 270 -18.38 0.42 -21.08
C ALA A 270 -18.57 -1.10 -21.20
N TYR A 271 -19.20 -1.58 -22.27
CA TYR A 271 -19.32 -3.01 -22.54
C TYR A 271 -17.96 -3.64 -22.90
N ALA A 272 -17.13 -2.94 -23.69
CA ALA A 272 -15.78 -3.38 -24.01
C ALA A 272 -14.86 -3.35 -22.77
N LEU A 273 -14.86 -2.28 -21.98
CA LEU A 273 -14.10 -2.20 -20.73
C LEU A 273 -14.58 -3.24 -19.71
N GLY A 274 -15.88 -3.52 -19.68
CA GLY A 274 -16.48 -4.52 -18.82
C GLY A 274 -16.12 -5.95 -19.20
N VAL A 275 -16.18 -6.30 -20.49
CA VAL A 275 -15.74 -7.60 -21.01
C VAL A 275 -14.22 -7.76 -20.83
N MET A 276 -13.44 -6.68 -21.01
CA MET A 276 -11.99 -6.70 -20.79
C MET A 276 -11.63 -6.84 -19.30
N ALA A 277 -12.37 -6.21 -18.38
CA ALA A 277 -12.21 -6.43 -16.95
C ALA A 277 -12.57 -7.87 -16.56
N VAL A 278 -13.64 -8.43 -17.13
CA VAL A 278 -14.03 -9.84 -16.93
C VAL A 278 -12.94 -10.80 -17.46
N LEU A 279 -12.36 -10.53 -18.63
CA LEU A 279 -11.26 -11.32 -19.21
C LEU A 279 -9.94 -11.17 -18.43
N ALA A 280 -9.61 -9.98 -17.92
CA ALA A 280 -8.43 -9.76 -17.07
C ALA A 280 -8.50 -10.57 -15.77
N VAL A 281 -9.69 -10.64 -15.17
CA VAL A 281 -9.88 -11.36 -13.90
C VAL A 281 -10.02 -12.87 -14.11
N LEU A 282 -10.54 -13.33 -15.26
CA LEU A 282 -10.42 -14.73 -15.67
C LEU A 282 -8.96 -15.17 -15.88
N ALA A 283 -8.05 -14.24 -16.22
CA ALA A 283 -6.60 -14.49 -16.31
C ALA A 283 -5.88 -14.43 -14.94
N ALA A 284 -6.42 -13.73 -13.93
CA ALA A 284 -5.81 -13.50 -12.62
C ALA A 284 -6.27 -14.50 -11.53
N ARG A 285 -6.23 -15.81 -11.82
CA ARG A 285 -6.86 -16.92 -11.07
C ARG A 285 -6.53 -17.04 -9.56
N HIS A 286 -5.65 -16.21 -8.99
CA HIS A 286 -5.18 -16.30 -7.60
C HIS A 286 -5.05 -14.97 -6.84
N VAL A 287 -5.61 -13.86 -7.35
CA VAL A 287 -5.33 -12.53 -6.78
C VAL A 287 -6.61 -11.72 -6.54
N PRO A 288 -7.34 -12.00 -5.46
CA PRO A 288 -8.63 -11.37 -5.24
C PRO A 288 -8.47 -9.87 -4.92
N GLY A 289 -7.35 -9.42 -4.33
CA GLY A 289 -7.09 -8.01 -4.00
C GLY A 289 -7.07 -7.08 -5.21
N LEU A 290 -6.57 -7.58 -6.35
CA LEU A 290 -6.61 -6.87 -7.63
C LEU A 290 -8.05 -6.71 -8.15
N SER A 291 -8.86 -7.77 -8.02
CA SER A 291 -10.27 -7.78 -8.46
C SER A 291 -11.09 -6.75 -7.69
N LEU A 292 -10.85 -6.61 -6.38
CA LEU A 292 -11.48 -5.60 -5.55
C LEU A 292 -11.10 -4.16 -5.98
N ALA A 293 -9.82 -3.92 -6.25
CA ALA A 293 -9.36 -2.61 -6.72
C ALA A 293 -10.01 -2.22 -8.05
N LEU A 294 -10.14 -3.18 -8.98
CA LEU A 294 -10.82 -2.96 -10.26
C LEU A 294 -12.31 -2.69 -10.11
N LEU A 295 -13.00 -3.38 -9.19
CA LEU A 295 -14.40 -3.09 -8.85
C LEU A 295 -14.57 -1.64 -8.40
N TRP A 296 -13.70 -1.16 -7.50
CA TRP A 296 -13.72 0.23 -7.02
C TRP A 296 -13.39 1.23 -8.12
N LEU A 297 -12.35 0.99 -8.92
CA LEU A 297 -12.02 1.87 -10.05
C LEU A 297 -13.17 1.97 -11.06
N LEU A 298 -13.86 0.86 -11.34
CA LEU A 298 -15.01 0.83 -12.23
C LEU A 298 -16.17 1.64 -11.66
N LEU A 299 -16.56 1.40 -10.40
CA LEU A 299 -17.62 2.15 -9.74
C LEU A 299 -17.29 3.65 -9.68
N ALA A 300 -16.05 3.98 -9.32
CA ALA A 300 -15.61 5.35 -9.21
C ALA A 300 -15.58 6.09 -10.56
N HIS A 301 -15.33 5.37 -11.65
CA HIS A 301 -15.44 5.91 -13.00
C HIS A 301 -16.90 6.10 -13.41
N LEU A 302 -17.75 5.11 -13.19
CA LEU A 302 -19.17 5.13 -13.57
C LEU A 302 -19.95 6.20 -12.80
N ARG A 303 -19.66 6.36 -11.51
CA ARG A 303 -20.30 7.35 -10.63
C ARG A 303 -19.56 8.69 -10.58
N ARG A 304 -18.41 8.82 -11.28
CA ARG A 304 -17.59 10.03 -11.37
C ARG A 304 -17.12 10.59 -10.01
N SER A 305 -16.87 9.73 -9.03
CA SER A 305 -16.44 10.12 -7.69
C SER A 305 -14.91 10.10 -7.56
N PRO A 306 -14.21 11.25 -7.42
CA PRO A 306 -12.75 11.28 -7.25
C PRO A 306 -12.26 10.68 -5.93
N GLU A 307 -13.09 10.69 -4.89
CA GLU A 307 -12.78 10.13 -3.58
C GLU A 307 -12.65 8.60 -3.66
N LEU A 308 -13.62 7.93 -4.31
CA LEU A 308 -13.56 6.48 -4.51
C LEU A 308 -12.42 6.09 -5.46
N GLN A 309 -12.06 6.94 -6.44
CA GLN A 309 -10.87 6.71 -7.28
C GLN A 309 -9.59 6.73 -6.44
N THR A 310 -9.52 7.63 -5.46
CA THR A 310 -8.38 7.72 -4.53
C THR A 310 -8.31 6.48 -3.65
N ILE A 311 -9.43 6.03 -3.06
CA ILE A 311 -9.51 4.80 -2.26
C ILE A 311 -9.07 3.60 -3.11
N ALA A 312 -9.57 3.49 -4.33
CA ALA A 312 -9.21 2.40 -5.24
C ALA A 312 -7.72 2.43 -5.63
N GLY A 313 -7.15 3.61 -5.83
CA GLY A 313 -5.72 3.81 -6.09
C GLY A 313 -4.84 3.43 -4.90
N ILE A 314 -5.22 3.83 -3.68
CA ILE A 314 -4.53 3.42 -2.44
C ILE A 314 -4.61 1.91 -2.26
N GLN A 315 -5.80 1.31 -2.45
CA GLN A 315 -5.97 -0.15 -2.41
C GLN A 315 -5.07 -0.85 -3.42
N LEU A 316 -5.05 -0.37 -4.68
CA LEU A 316 -4.23 -0.96 -5.73
C LEU A 316 -2.74 -0.86 -5.40
N ALA A 317 -2.29 0.31 -4.92
CA ALA A 317 -0.90 0.52 -4.52
C ALA A 317 -0.50 -0.35 -3.32
N GLY A 318 -1.34 -0.42 -2.29
CA GLY A 318 -1.15 -1.30 -1.14
C GLY A 318 -1.10 -2.76 -1.56
N PHE A 319 -2.07 -3.21 -2.34
CA PHE A 319 -2.07 -4.57 -2.90
C PHE A 319 -0.78 -4.87 -3.67
N LEU A 320 -0.37 -4.01 -4.62
CA LEU A 320 0.86 -4.21 -5.41
C LEU A 320 2.12 -4.22 -4.53
N PHE A 321 2.18 -3.36 -3.52
CA PHE A 321 3.28 -3.33 -2.55
C PHE A 321 3.41 -4.68 -1.86
N PHE A 322 2.35 -5.23 -1.28
CA PHE A 322 2.47 -6.50 -0.57
C PHE A 322 2.54 -7.72 -1.50
N PHE A 323 1.88 -7.68 -2.66
CA PHE A 323 1.98 -8.72 -3.69
C PHE A 323 3.42 -8.93 -4.15
N TYR A 324 4.24 -7.87 -4.16
CA TYR A 324 5.67 -7.98 -4.42
C TYR A 324 6.38 -8.91 -3.40
N TYR A 325 6.00 -8.84 -2.13
CA TYR A 325 6.59 -9.62 -1.03
C TYR A 325 6.11 -11.07 -0.92
N GLN A 326 5.23 -11.53 -1.81
CA GLN A 326 4.74 -12.91 -1.78
C GLN A 326 5.77 -13.89 -2.35
N LEU A 327 6.48 -14.63 -1.50
CA LEU A 327 7.70 -15.37 -1.88
C LEU A 327 7.46 -16.65 -2.69
N GLU A 328 6.25 -17.22 -2.66
CA GLU A 328 5.93 -18.47 -3.34
C GLU A 328 5.83 -18.35 -4.87
N THR A 329 5.61 -17.13 -5.36
CA THR A 329 5.45 -16.89 -6.80
C THR A 329 6.70 -16.25 -7.36
N THR A 330 7.20 -16.83 -8.45
CA THR A 330 8.40 -16.34 -9.12
C THR A 330 8.20 -14.91 -9.62
N LEU A 331 9.28 -14.15 -9.71
CA LEU A 331 9.20 -12.74 -10.09
C LEU A 331 8.73 -12.60 -11.55
N LEU A 332 9.09 -13.56 -12.40
CA LEU A 332 8.59 -13.68 -13.77
C LEU A 332 7.06 -13.80 -13.80
N LEU A 333 6.49 -14.71 -13.00
CA LEU A 333 5.04 -14.94 -12.99
C LEU A 333 4.27 -13.72 -12.47
N LYS A 334 4.77 -13.05 -11.42
CA LYS A 334 4.24 -11.79 -10.92
C LYS A 334 4.22 -10.71 -12.01
N SER A 335 5.34 -10.55 -12.73
CA SER A 335 5.44 -9.57 -13.81
C SER A 335 4.47 -9.86 -14.96
N LEU A 336 4.30 -11.14 -15.32
CA LEU A 336 3.40 -11.56 -16.39
C LEU A 336 1.94 -11.28 -16.04
N TRP A 337 1.52 -11.49 -14.78
CA TRP A 337 0.17 -11.16 -14.31
C TRP A 337 -0.11 -9.65 -14.35
N VAL A 338 0.83 -8.82 -13.90
CA VAL A 338 0.67 -7.36 -13.92
C VAL A 338 0.67 -6.82 -15.35
N VAL A 339 1.60 -7.26 -16.20
CA VAL A 339 1.70 -6.84 -17.61
C VAL A 339 0.48 -7.29 -18.42
N SER A 340 0.02 -8.53 -18.26
CA SER A 340 -1.17 -9.02 -18.96
C SER A 340 -2.41 -8.23 -18.56
N THR A 341 -2.60 -7.96 -17.26
CA THR A 341 -3.69 -7.10 -16.77
C THR A 341 -3.62 -5.70 -17.36
N GLY A 342 -2.43 -5.08 -17.35
CA GLY A 342 -2.21 -3.75 -17.93
C GLY A 342 -2.48 -3.71 -19.43
N ALA A 343 -2.03 -4.72 -20.18
CA ALA A 343 -2.24 -4.85 -21.61
C ALA A 343 -3.73 -4.97 -21.96
N VAL A 344 -4.48 -5.76 -21.18
CA VAL A 344 -5.94 -5.88 -21.32
C VAL A 344 -6.62 -4.54 -21.04
N LEU A 345 -6.28 -3.84 -19.96
CA LEU A 345 -6.84 -2.51 -19.68
C LEU A 345 -6.51 -1.49 -20.79
N LEU A 346 -5.29 -1.50 -21.32
CA LEU A 346 -4.87 -0.64 -22.43
C LEU A 346 -5.60 -0.98 -23.73
N LEU A 347 -5.75 -2.25 -24.07
CA LEU A 347 -6.50 -2.69 -25.24
C LEU A 347 -7.98 -2.29 -25.12
N GLY A 348 -8.58 -2.44 -23.92
CA GLY A 348 -9.93 -1.95 -23.63
C GLY A 348 -10.06 -0.43 -23.82
N ALA A 349 -9.08 0.34 -23.31
CA ALA A 349 -9.04 1.78 -23.50
C ALA A 349 -8.85 2.18 -24.98
N TRP A 350 -8.03 1.45 -25.73
CA TRP A 350 -7.77 1.69 -27.15
C TRP A 350 -8.99 1.38 -28.03
N LEU A 351 -9.59 0.20 -27.85
CA LEU A 351 -10.85 -0.20 -28.51
C LEU A 351 -11.97 0.80 -28.21
N GLY A 352 -12.02 1.29 -26.96
CA GLY A 352 -12.92 2.37 -26.59
C GLY A 352 -12.63 3.64 -27.39
N ARG A 353 -11.38 4.06 -27.55
CA ARG A 353 -10.98 5.29 -28.25
C ARG A 353 -11.42 5.33 -29.72
N ALA A 354 -11.39 4.18 -30.41
CA ALA A 354 -11.55 4.08 -31.87
C ALA A 354 -12.93 4.48 -32.43
N ARG A 355 -14.00 4.57 -31.61
CA ARG A 355 -15.36 4.88 -32.10
C ARG A 355 -15.98 6.23 -31.72
N SER A 356 -15.34 7.03 -30.85
CA SER A 356 -15.85 8.38 -30.50
C SER A 356 -15.45 9.47 -31.47
N LYS A 357 -14.70 9.14 -32.52
CA LYS A 357 -14.31 10.10 -33.54
C LYS A 357 -15.43 10.40 -34.55
N LYS A 358 -16.64 9.84 -34.36
CA LYS A 358 -17.80 10.12 -35.23
C LYS A 358 -18.78 11.17 -34.69
N ASP A 359 -18.73 11.50 -33.40
CA ASP A 359 -19.62 12.52 -32.82
C ASP A 359 -18.80 13.60 -32.11
N GLY A 360 -18.58 14.74 -32.78
CA GLY A 360 -18.08 15.95 -32.13
C GLY A 360 -16.84 16.59 -32.77
N GLU A 361 -16.97 17.10 -33.99
CA GLU A 361 -16.23 18.31 -34.38
C GLU A 361 -16.86 19.53 -33.69
N SER A 362 -16.58 19.74 -32.41
CA SER A 362 -16.50 21.07 -31.78
C SER A 362 -16.23 20.92 -30.29
N GLU A 363 -15.00 21.21 -29.88
CA GLU A 363 -14.69 22.11 -28.75
C GLU A 363 -13.18 22.07 -28.54
N GLY A 364 -12.51 23.10 -29.05
CA GLY A 364 -11.13 23.42 -28.72
C GLY A 364 -11.04 23.91 -27.28
N ALA A 365 -11.07 22.99 -26.31
CA ALA A 365 -10.51 23.23 -25.00
C ALA A 365 -9.06 22.75 -25.04
N THR A 366 -8.11 23.63 -24.70
CA THR A 366 -6.69 23.33 -24.57
C THR A 366 -6.49 22.15 -23.63
N ARG A 367 -6.45 20.95 -24.21
CA ARG A 367 -6.16 19.70 -23.52
C ARG A 367 -4.68 19.73 -23.20
N ARG A 368 -4.29 20.47 -22.15
CA ARG A 368 -2.90 20.57 -21.67
C ARG A 368 -2.43 19.13 -21.52
N SER A 369 -1.47 18.77 -22.38
CA SER A 369 -1.09 17.39 -22.61
C SER A 369 -0.64 16.77 -21.29
N ARG A 370 -1.49 15.90 -20.72
CA ARG A 370 -1.18 15.12 -19.51
C ARG A 370 -0.11 14.05 -19.79
N TRP A 371 0.32 13.87 -21.04
CA TRP A 371 1.36 12.92 -21.41
C TRP A 371 2.77 13.53 -21.41
N LEU A 372 2.91 14.85 -21.54
CA LEU A 372 4.20 15.55 -21.44
C LEU A 372 4.94 15.30 -20.11
N PRO A 373 4.31 15.40 -18.93
CA PRO A 373 5.01 15.10 -17.68
C PRO A 373 5.40 13.61 -17.57
N ALA A 374 4.56 12.70 -18.08
CA ALA A 374 4.89 11.27 -18.12
C ALA A 374 6.07 10.98 -19.05
N LEU A 375 6.12 11.61 -20.24
CA LEU A 375 7.25 11.47 -21.16
C LEU A 375 8.53 12.09 -20.58
N ALA A 376 8.44 13.26 -19.96
CA ALA A 376 9.58 13.91 -19.32
C ALA A 376 10.17 13.03 -18.21
N LEU A 377 9.32 12.40 -17.40
CA LEU A 377 9.76 11.44 -16.38
C LEU A 377 10.47 10.24 -17.00
N VAL A 378 9.89 9.64 -18.06
CA VAL A 378 10.51 8.50 -18.76
C VAL A 378 11.88 8.88 -19.34
N LEU A 379 11.99 10.02 -20.03
CA LEU A 379 13.26 10.47 -20.61
C LEU A 379 14.30 10.77 -19.54
N LEU A 380 13.90 11.36 -18.41
CA LEU A 380 14.79 11.59 -17.27
C LEU A 380 15.30 10.27 -16.69
N SER A 381 14.41 9.29 -16.48
CA SER A 381 14.80 7.96 -16.00
C SER A 381 15.77 7.27 -16.97
N VAL A 382 15.51 7.31 -18.28
CA VAL A 382 16.41 6.75 -19.30
C VAL A 382 17.76 7.46 -19.29
N GLY A 383 17.78 8.80 -19.21
CA GLY A 383 19.02 9.57 -19.15
C GLY A 383 19.87 9.25 -17.91
N LEU A 384 19.23 9.11 -16.75
CA LEU A 384 19.91 8.71 -15.50
C LEU A 384 20.51 7.30 -15.60
N VAL A 385 19.74 6.35 -16.11
CA VAL A 385 20.22 4.96 -16.30
C VAL A 385 21.37 4.93 -17.30
N ALA A 386 21.24 5.59 -18.45
CA ALA A 386 22.29 5.63 -19.47
C ALA A 386 23.58 6.28 -18.95
N GLY A 387 23.46 7.36 -18.17
CA GLY A 387 24.61 8.01 -17.53
C GLY A 387 25.32 7.10 -16.53
N ALA A 388 24.55 6.41 -15.67
CA ALA A 388 25.09 5.45 -14.72
C ALA A 388 25.77 4.25 -15.41
N THR A 389 25.20 3.75 -16.52
CA THR A 389 25.82 2.69 -17.33
C THR A 389 27.14 3.16 -17.95
N TRP A 390 27.18 4.37 -18.50
CA TRP A 390 28.39 4.91 -19.13
C TRP A 390 29.55 5.05 -18.14
N GLN A 391 29.27 5.46 -16.90
CA GLN A 391 30.28 5.53 -15.84
C GLN A 391 30.88 4.14 -15.55
N LYS A 392 30.05 3.12 -15.38
CA LYS A 392 30.51 1.74 -15.12
C LYS A 392 31.28 1.14 -16.28
N GLU A 393 30.82 1.34 -17.53
CA GLU A 393 31.55 0.90 -18.73
C GLU A 393 32.94 1.54 -18.83
N ARG A 394 33.09 2.80 -18.42
CA ARG A 394 34.40 3.46 -18.37
C ARG A 394 35.33 2.77 -17.37
N VAL A 395 34.84 2.44 -16.16
CA VAL A 395 35.62 1.70 -15.15
C VAL A 395 36.05 0.35 -15.69
N LEU A 396 35.15 -0.39 -16.36
CA LEU A 396 35.47 -1.68 -16.99
C LEU A 396 36.53 -1.57 -18.08
N ALA A 397 36.54 -0.48 -18.85
CA ALA A 397 37.48 -0.27 -19.95
C ALA A 397 38.88 0.17 -19.49
N THR A 398 38.99 0.91 -18.38
CA THR A 398 40.26 1.48 -17.92
C THR A 398 40.83 0.85 -16.65
N GLY A 399 40.03 0.10 -15.91
CA GLY A 399 40.42 -0.47 -14.62
C GLY A 399 41.22 -1.76 -14.71
N LYS A 400 41.76 -2.19 -13.57
CA LYS A 400 42.50 -3.44 -13.39
C LYS A 400 41.66 -4.47 -12.65
N THR A 401 41.72 -5.72 -13.08
CA THR A 401 41.04 -6.84 -12.41
C THR A 401 41.75 -7.21 -11.11
N VAL A 402 40.99 -7.33 -10.02
CA VAL A 402 41.43 -7.66 -8.67
C VAL A 402 40.51 -8.73 -8.09
N LEU A 403 41.08 -9.72 -7.40
CA LEU A 403 40.32 -10.71 -6.64
C LEU A 403 40.28 -10.32 -5.16
N LEU A 404 39.09 -10.21 -4.60
CA LEU A 404 38.91 -9.96 -3.16
C LEU A 404 38.29 -11.19 -2.49
N PRO A 405 38.92 -11.76 -1.45
CA PRO A 405 38.36 -12.90 -0.73
C PRO A 405 37.04 -12.54 -0.05
N LEU A 406 36.07 -13.45 -0.11
CA LEU A 406 34.77 -13.32 0.54
C LEU A 406 34.80 -13.92 1.94
N ALA A 407 34.24 -13.21 2.91
CA ALA A 407 33.97 -13.75 4.25
C ALA A 407 32.73 -14.66 4.21
N PRO A 408 32.47 -15.53 5.21
CA PRO A 408 31.27 -16.36 5.25
C PRO A 408 29.99 -15.55 5.02
N VAL A 409 29.36 -15.82 3.88
CA VAL A 409 28.20 -15.10 3.37
C VAL A 409 26.94 -15.92 3.64
N ASP A 410 25.87 -15.22 4.01
CA ASP A 410 24.53 -15.80 4.00
C ASP A 410 23.93 -15.61 2.59
N PRO A 411 23.65 -16.69 1.84
CA PRO A 411 23.38 -16.60 0.40
C PRO A 411 22.00 -16.04 0.04
N ARG A 412 21.16 -15.65 1.01
CA ARG A 412 19.77 -15.23 0.76
C ARG A 412 19.50 -13.83 1.26
N SER A 413 19.13 -12.94 0.35
CA SER A 413 18.40 -11.73 0.73
C SER A 413 17.21 -11.51 -0.19
N LEU A 414 16.04 -11.37 0.42
CA LEU A 414 14.71 -11.59 -0.18
C LEU A 414 14.17 -10.44 -1.05
N MET A 415 14.86 -9.30 -1.10
CA MET A 415 14.23 -8.03 -1.45
C MET A 415 14.26 -7.65 -2.95
N GLN A 416 15.13 -8.27 -3.77
CA GLN A 416 15.40 -7.83 -5.15
C GLN A 416 15.47 -8.97 -6.18
N GLY A 417 15.15 -10.20 -5.79
CA GLY A 417 15.34 -11.42 -6.60
C GLY A 417 16.36 -12.36 -5.95
N ASP A 418 16.85 -13.32 -6.73
CA ASP A 418 17.93 -14.21 -6.34
C ASP A 418 19.27 -13.44 -6.40
N TYR A 419 19.79 -13.07 -5.24
CA TYR A 419 21.09 -12.41 -5.14
C TYR A 419 21.84 -12.82 -3.88
N MET A 420 23.16 -12.83 -3.99
CA MET A 420 24.06 -13.12 -2.88
C MET A 420 24.58 -11.80 -2.30
N SER A 421 24.40 -11.59 -1.00
CA SER A 421 25.00 -10.46 -0.29
C SER A 421 26.50 -10.68 -0.15
N LEU A 422 27.35 -9.75 -0.56
CA LEU A 422 28.80 -9.95 -0.49
C LEU A 422 29.37 -9.29 0.76
N ARG A 423 30.22 -10.03 1.46
CA ARG A 423 31.07 -9.51 2.53
C ARG A 423 32.51 -9.89 2.18
N TYR A 424 33.41 -8.92 2.20
CA TYR A 424 34.82 -9.17 1.88
C TYR A 424 35.62 -9.42 3.15
N ALA A 425 36.55 -10.38 3.13
CA ALA A 425 37.44 -10.66 4.26
C ALA A 425 38.28 -9.42 4.64
N LEU A 426 38.57 -8.58 3.64
CA LEU A 426 39.23 -7.28 3.78
C LEU A 426 38.56 -6.36 4.83
N GLU A 427 37.23 -6.45 5.00
CA GLU A 427 36.49 -5.68 6.01
C GLU A 427 36.92 -6.05 7.44
N GLN A 428 37.26 -7.32 7.68
CA GLN A 428 37.74 -7.80 8.99
C GLN A 428 39.19 -7.38 9.24
N GLU A 429 40.04 -7.42 8.20
CA GLU A 429 41.44 -6.98 8.27
C GLU A 429 41.55 -5.49 8.64
N ILE A 430 40.67 -4.65 8.10
CA ILE A 430 40.62 -3.22 8.42
C ILE A 430 40.19 -3.00 9.87
N ARG A 431 39.22 -3.79 10.36
CA ARG A 431 38.83 -3.79 11.78
C ARG A 431 39.97 -4.23 12.70
N ALA A 432 40.76 -5.23 12.29
CA ALA A 432 41.87 -5.74 13.07
C ALA A 432 43.11 -4.83 13.05
N GLY A 433 43.37 -4.15 11.93
CA GLY A 433 44.47 -3.21 11.76
C GLY A 433 44.23 -1.82 12.36
N THR A 434 43.01 -1.54 12.82
CA THR A 434 42.67 -0.33 13.57
C THR A 434 42.62 -0.70 15.05
N GLU A 435 43.68 -0.39 15.80
CA GLU A 435 43.94 -0.90 17.17
C GLU A 435 42.74 -0.88 18.14
N ALA A 436 42.52 -2.04 18.79
CA ALA A 436 41.91 -2.30 20.10
C ALA A 436 40.48 -1.79 20.42
N VAL A 437 39.48 -2.63 20.15
CA VAL A 437 38.30 -2.74 21.04
C VAL A 437 38.53 -3.96 21.94
N PRO A 438 38.60 -3.82 23.28
CA PRO A 438 38.84 -4.95 24.18
C PRO A 438 37.70 -5.98 24.06
N THR A 439 38.08 -7.25 23.90
CA THR A 439 37.17 -8.41 23.76
C THR A 439 36.51 -8.84 25.08
N ASP A 440 36.58 -8.01 26.12
CA ASP A 440 36.14 -8.33 27.47
C ASP A 440 34.97 -7.42 27.88
N MET A 441 33.82 -7.52 27.21
CA MET A 441 32.57 -6.98 27.77
C MET A 441 31.43 -8.01 27.65
N ASP A 442 30.78 -8.17 28.80
CA ASP A 442 29.75 -9.12 29.15
C ASP A 442 28.54 -9.08 28.19
N MET A 443 28.01 -10.25 27.84
CA MET A 443 26.91 -10.42 26.89
C MET A 443 25.58 -10.01 27.52
N GLY A 444 25.28 -8.71 27.52
CA GLY A 444 24.00 -8.17 27.98
C GLY A 444 23.57 -6.90 27.25
N MET A 445 22.47 -6.99 26.50
CA MET A 445 21.44 -5.96 26.22
C MET A 445 21.81 -4.46 26.03
N ASP A 446 23.04 -4.09 25.66
CA ASP A 446 23.44 -2.69 25.34
C ASP A 446 23.73 -2.42 23.85
N LEU A 447 23.47 -3.40 22.97
CA LEU A 447 23.83 -3.38 21.53
C LEU A 447 23.04 -2.40 20.63
N PHE A 448 22.18 -1.53 21.18
CA PHE A 448 21.37 -0.58 20.38
C PHE A 448 21.91 0.85 20.32
N PHE A 449 22.95 1.20 21.07
CA PHE A 449 23.57 2.54 21.00
C PHE A 449 25.08 2.48 20.80
N SER A 450 25.50 2.92 19.61
CA SER A 450 26.83 3.48 19.27
C SER A 450 28.07 2.68 19.72
N VAL A 451 28.52 1.76 18.88
CA VAL A 451 29.96 1.51 18.76
C VAL A 451 30.54 2.67 17.96
N GLU A 452 31.21 3.61 18.64
CA GLU A 452 32.00 4.66 18.00
C GLU A 452 33.16 3.99 17.26
N LEU A 453 33.04 3.88 15.93
CA LEU A 453 34.19 3.59 15.09
C LEU A 453 35.17 4.77 15.20
N PRO A 454 36.50 4.52 15.15
CA PRO A 454 37.50 5.58 15.08
C PRO A 454 37.18 6.57 13.94
N ASP A 455 37.71 7.79 14.03
CA ASP A 455 37.44 8.99 13.21
C ASP A 455 37.80 8.81 11.72
N ILE A 456 37.19 7.82 11.07
CA ILE A 456 37.34 7.45 9.68
C ILE A 456 36.26 8.22 8.91
N PRO A 457 36.63 9.02 7.90
CA PRO A 457 35.67 9.72 7.04
C PRO A 457 34.64 8.75 6.47
N ARG A 458 33.36 9.17 6.39
CA ARG A 458 32.25 8.34 5.88
C ARG A 458 32.47 7.83 4.45
N HIS A 459 33.29 8.52 3.69
CA HIS A 459 33.73 8.16 2.35
C HIS A 459 35.23 8.40 2.27
N GLY A 460 35.97 7.46 1.69
CA GLY A 460 37.41 7.60 1.52
C GLY A 460 37.98 6.53 0.60
N HIS A 461 39.30 6.52 0.48
CA HIS A 461 40.02 5.51 -0.28
C HIS A 461 40.91 4.71 0.67
N LEU A 462 41.03 3.43 0.38
CA LEU A 462 42.00 2.54 1.00
C LEU A 462 42.98 2.06 -0.07
N VAL A 463 44.19 1.73 0.35
CA VAL A 463 45.21 1.16 -0.51
C VAL A 463 45.24 -0.34 -0.28
N ILE A 464 45.03 -1.11 -1.35
CA ILE A 464 45.24 -2.56 -1.37
C ILE A 464 46.56 -2.88 -2.05
N ARG A 465 47.23 -3.93 -1.58
CA ARG A 465 48.38 -4.52 -2.27
C ARG A 465 47.96 -5.83 -2.93
N LEU A 466 48.33 -5.99 -4.19
CA LEU A 466 48.08 -7.22 -4.94
C LEU A 466 49.23 -8.22 -4.72
N ASP A 467 48.91 -9.47 -4.45
CA ASP A 467 49.88 -10.56 -4.48
C ASP A 467 50.15 -11.07 -5.92
N ALA A 468 51.05 -12.04 -6.05
CA ALA A 468 51.41 -12.64 -7.34
C ALA A 468 50.25 -13.35 -8.05
N ASP A 469 49.19 -13.68 -7.30
CA ASP A 469 47.98 -14.34 -7.79
C ASP A 469 46.84 -13.34 -8.10
N GLY A 470 47.08 -12.04 -7.92
CA GLY A 470 46.09 -10.98 -8.15
C GLY A 470 45.05 -10.83 -7.03
N VAL A 471 45.31 -11.39 -5.84
CA VAL A 471 44.45 -11.23 -4.66
C VAL A 471 44.85 -9.96 -3.92
N GLY A 472 43.85 -9.11 -3.61
CA GLY A 472 44.05 -7.85 -2.90
C GLY A 472 44.01 -8.02 -1.38
N HIS A 473 45.06 -7.57 -0.71
CA HIS A 473 45.21 -7.55 0.75
C HIS A 473 45.25 -6.12 1.27
N TYR A 474 44.75 -5.87 2.49
CA TYR A 474 44.73 -4.52 3.05
C TYR A 474 46.17 -4.04 3.35
N ALA A 475 46.52 -2.85 2.85
CA ALA A 475 47.82 -2.24 3.13
C ALA A 475 47.71 -1.07 4.13
N ARG A 476 46.91 -0.05 3.79
CA ARG A 476 46.72 1.17 4.60
C ARG A 476 45.51 1.97 4.16
N LEU A 477 45.06 2.91 4.99
CA LEU A 477 44.18 4.00 4.55
C LEU A 477 44.93 4.95 3.62
N ASP A 478 44.26 5.51 2.60
CA ASP A 478 44.90 6.43 1.67
C ASP A 478 45.20 7.76 2.36
N ASP A 479 46.49 8.03 2.53
CA ASP A 479 47.06 9.25 3.10
C ASP A 479 47.58 10.22 2.01
N GLY A 480 47.31 9.92 0.73
CA GLY A 480 47.79 10.68 -0.42
C GLY A 480 49.24 10.36 -0.82
N SER A 481 49.88 9.35 -0.22
CA SER A 481 51.20 8.87 -0.63
C SER A 481 51.18 8.29 -2.05
N ALA A 482 52.35 8.28 -2.70
CA ALA A 482 52.49 7.64 -4.01
C ALA A 482 52.32 6.12 -3.86
N LEU A 483 51.47 5.53 -4.72
CA LEU A 483 51.23 4.10 -4.77
C LEU A 483 52.48 3.37 -5.30
N ALA A 484 52.82 2.23 -4.71
CA ALA A 484 53.78 1.31 -5.30
C ALA A 484 53.20 0.63 -6.56
N ALA A 485 54.04 -0.05 -7.34
CA ALA A 485 53.62 -0.66 -8.62
C ALA A 485 52.57 -1.78 -8.45
N ASP A 486 52.53 -2.40 -7.26
CA ASP A 486 51.62 -3.46 -6.81
C ASP A 486 50.48 -2.93 -5.92
N GLU A 487 50.35 -1.61 -5.75
CA GLU A 487 49.32 -0.98 -4.93
C GLU A 487 48.23 -0.32 -5.77
N LEU A 488 46.97 -0.44 -5.32
CA LEU A 488 45.80 0.18 -5.94
C LEU A 488 44.96 0.91 -4.90
N ARG A 489 44.30 1.99 -5.33
CA ARG A 489 43.26 2.64 -4.54
C ARG A 489 41.94 1.91 -4.71
N LEU A 490 41.16 1.89 -3.65
CA LEU A 490 39.82 1.32 -3.62
C LEU A 490 38.92 2.22 -2.78
N GLU A 491 37.80 2.66 -3.36
CA GLU A 491 36.81 3.47 -2.65
C GLU A 491 36.10 2.62 -1.59
N TYR A 492 35.92 3.19 -0.40
CA TYR A 492 35.08 2.62 0.66
C TYR A 492 33.98 3.59 1.06
N ARG A 493 32.88 3.02 1.58
CA ARG A 493 31.77 3.78 2.18
C ARG A 493 31.40 3.20 3.54
N LEU A 494 31.29 4.08 4.54
CA LEU A 494 30.85 3.70 5.88
C LEU A 494 29.34 3.95 6.03
N ARG A 495 28.59 2.89 6.38
CA ARG A 495 27.14 2.98 6.62
C ARG A 495 26.83 2.69 8.09
N GLN A 496 26.09 3.59 8.74
CA GLN A 496 25.80 3.49 10.19
C GLN A 496 24.65 2.53 10.56
N ASP A 497 24.14 1.75 9.61
CA ASP A 497 23.03 0.83 9.85
C ASP A 497 23.59 -0.49 10.44
N TRP A 498 23.08 -0.91 11.60
CA TRP A 498 23.35 -2.22 12.24
C TRP A 498 24.83 -2.59 12.47
N GLY A 499 25.62 -1.73 13.13
CA GLY A 499 26.98 -2.11 13.59
C GLY A 499 28.15 -1.52 12.81
N GLY A 500 27.89 -0.54 11.93
CA GLY A 500 28.92 0.33 11.32
C GLY A 500 29.91 -0.43 10.45
N PHE A 501 29.42 -1.03 9.37
CA PHE A 501 30.25 -1.81 8.46
C PHE A 501 30.85 -0.94 7.35
N LEU A 502 32.13 -1.20 7.07
CA LEU A 502 32.83 -0.66 5.91
C LEU A 502 32.40 -1.44 4.68
N ARG A 503 31.90 -0.75 3.65
CA ARG A 503 31.49 -1.37 2.38
C ARG A 503 32.50 -1.04 1.29
N ILE A 504 32.87 -2.08 0.54
CA ILE A 504 33.92 -2.03 -0.47
C ILE A 504 33.37 -2.63 -1.76
N GLY A 505 33.46 -1.90 -2.87
CA GLY A 505 33.04 -2.39 -4.19
C GLY A 505 31.57 -2.84 -4.27
N GLY A 506 31.33 -3.97 -4.96
CA GLY A 506 29.98 -4.53 -5.13
C GLY A 506 29.48 -5.25 -3.88
N GLU A 507 28.36 -4.79 -3.30
CA GLU A 507 27.75 -5.33 -2.08
C GLU A 507 26.83 -6.54 -2.33
N SER A 508 26.46 -6.78 -3.59
CA SER A 508 25.56 -7.85 -3.97
C SER A 508 25.86 -8.35 -5.39
N PHE A 509 25.66 -9.64 -5.61
CA PHE A 509 25.73 -10.27 -6.92
C PHE A 509 24.38 -10.88 -7.28
N PHE A 510 23.76 -10.37 -8.34
CA PHE A 510 22.45 -10.81 -8.81
C PHE A 510 22.62 -11.95 -9.81
N PHE A 511 21.81 -12.99 -9.69
CA PHE A 511 21.79 -14.12 -10.61
C PHE A 511 20.36 -14.49 -11.01
N GLU A 512 20.23 -15.34 -12.03
CA GLU A 512 18.92 -15.80 -12.50
C GLU A 512 18.23 -16.64 -11.41
N GLU A 513 16.92 -16.43 -11.25
CA GLU A 513 16.10 -17.14 -10.27
C GLU A 513 16.23 -18.67 -10.45
N GLY A 514 16.61 -19.38 -9.39
CA GLY A 514 16.86 -20.82 -9.39
C GLY A 514 18.30 -21.25 -9.66
N THR A 515 19.26 -20.32 -9.73
CA THR A 515 20.70 -20.63 -9.94
C THR A 515 21.57 -20.45 -8.69
N ALA A 516 20.95 -20.24 -7.52
CA ALA A 516 21.65 -19.99 -6.24
C ALA A 516 22.73 -21.03 -5.91
N ASP A 517 22.42 -22.31 -6.08
CA ASP A 517 23.32 -23.43 -5.73
C ASP A 517 24.67 -23.35 -6.46
N LEU A 518 24.71 -22.74 -7.65
CA LEU A 518 25.94 -22.53 -8.42
C LEU A 518 26.89 -21.54 -7.74
N TYR A 519 26.36 -20.55 -7.03
CA TYR A 519 27.12 -19.45 -6.46
C TYR A 519 27.42 -19.63 -4.96
N GLU A 520 26.82 -20.62 -4.30
CA GLU A 520 27.06 -20.94 -2.88
C GLU A 520 28.54 -21.30 -2.59
N GLY A 521 29.23 -21.86 -3.59
CA GLY A 521 30.66 -22.18 -3.54
C GLY A 521 31.61 -21.00 -3.71
N ALA A 522 31.10 -19.77 -3.87
CA ALA A 522 31.96 -18.61 -4.12
C ALA A 522 32.92 -18.34 -2.94
N ARG A 523 34.19 -18.06 -3.29
CA ARG A 523 35.26 -17.71 -2.35
C ARG A 523 35.92 -16.37 -2.66
N TYR A 524 35.82 -15.89 -3.91
CA TYR A 524 36.36 -14.60 -4.31
C TYR A 524 35.34 -13.79 -5.11
N GLY A 525 35.29 -12.49 -4.87
CA GLY A 525 34.68 -11.52 -5.78
C GLY A 525 35.73 -11.04 -6.78
N GLU A 526 35.38 -11.04 -8.07
CA GLU A 526 36.20 -10.47 -9.13
C GLU A 526 35.74 -9.03 -9.39
N LEU A 527 36.60 -8.05 -9.09
CA LEU A 527 36.32 -6.62 -9.27
C LEU A 527 37.25 -6.02 -10.32
N VAL A 528 36.77 -5.05 -11.07
CA VAL A 528 37.58 -4.16 -11.89
C VAL A 528 37.66 -2.80 -11.20
N VAL A 529 38.88 -2.38 -10.87
CA VAL A 529 39.14 -1.17 -10.08
C VAL A 529 39.84 -0.13 -10.96
N ALA A 530 39.24 1.06 -11.09
CA ALA A 530 39.83 2.18 -11.81
C ALA A 530 40.88 2.92 -10.97
N ASP A 531 41.68 3.77 -11.62
CA ASP A 531 42.78 4.52 -10.95
C ASP A 531 42.28 5.50 -9.87
N ASP A 532 41.03 5.94 -9.97
CA ASP A 532 40.34 6.77 -8.98
C ASP A 532 39.79 5.97 -7.79
N GLY A 533 39.88 4.63 -7.82
CA GLY A 533 39.39 3.74 -6.80
C GLY A 533 37.94 3.29 -6.98
N GLU A 534 37.23 3.75 -8.02
CA GLU A 534 35.90 3.23 -8.34
C GLU A 534 36.02 1.75 -8.76
N ALA A 535 35.19 0.89 -8.15
CA ALA A 535 35.25 -0.55 -8.38
C ALA A 535 33.91 -1.12 -8.84
N VAL A 536 33.96 -1.95 -9.88
CA VAL A 536 32.79 -2.67 -10.43
C VAL A 536 33.02 -4.17 -10.27
N LEU A 537 32.09 -4.85 -9.59
CA LEU A 537 32.08 -6.31 -9.50
C LEU A 537 31.64 -6.91 -10.84
N VAL A 538 32.47 -7.81 -11.40
CA VAL A 538 32.24 -8.45 -12.72
C VAL A 538 31.93 -9.94 -12.62
N GLY A 539 32.22 -10.59 -11.49
CA GLY A 539 32.00 -12.02 -11.34
C GLY A 539 32.33 -12.57 -9.95
N LEU A 540 32.05 -13.85 -9.77
CA LEU A 540 32.41 -14.62 -8.59
C LEU A 540 33.31 -15.78 -9.00
N ARG A 541 34.21 -16.19 -8.11
CA ARG A 541 35.11 -17.32 -8.33
C ARG A 541 35.11 -18.29 -7.16
N ASP A 542 35.34 -19.57 -7.46
CA ASP A 542 35.46 -20.63 -6.48
C ASP A 542 36.84 -20.65 -5.78
N GLU A 543 37.10 -21.66 -4.96
CA GLU A 543 38.36 -21.85 -4.25
C GLU A 543 39.56 -22.05 -5.20
N GLN A 544 39.33 -22.64 -6.37
CA GLN A 544 40.31 -22.84 -7.43
C GLN A 544 40.51 -21.58 -8.30
N ARG A 545 39.77 -20.50 -7.98
CA ARG A 545 39.75 -19.22 -8.72
C ARG A 545 39.17 -19.37 -10.13
N GLU A 546 38.38 -20.42 -10.38
CA GLU A 546 37.61 -20.56 -11.62
C GLU A 546 36.34 -19.71 -11.53
N ILE A 547 35.86 -19.23 -12.68
CA ILE A 547 34.68 -18.36 -12.74
C ILE A 547 33.44 -19.20 -12.46
N LEU A 548 32.64 -18.79 -11.48
CA LEU A 548 31.32 -19.35 -11.22
C LEU A 548 30.30 -18.70 -12.16
N GLY A 549 29.63 -19.52 -12.95
CA GLY A 549 28.63 -19.08 -13.91
C GLY A 549 29.22 -18.26 -15.06
N ARG A 550 28.58 -17.13 -15.38
CA ARG A 550 29.01 -16.26 -16.48
C ARG A 550 29.55 -14.96 -15.92
N ARG A 551 30.70 -14.53 -16.44
CA ARG A 551 31.20 -13.17 -16.20
C ARG A 551 30.16 -12.17 -16.69
N MET A 552 29.84 -11.18 -15.86
CA MET A 552 29.09 -10.02 -16.31
C MET A 552 30.07 -9.18 -17.13
N HIS A 553 29.83 -9.11 -18.44
CA HIS A 553 30.64 -8.50 -19.50
C HIS A 553 31.69 -9.42 -20.15
#